data_AF-A0A395M2E6-F1
#
_entry.id   AF-A0A395M2E6-F1
#
_cell.length_a   1.000
_cell.length_b   1.000
_cell.length_c   1.000
_cell.angle_alpha   90.00
_cell.angle_beta   90.00
_cell.angle_gamma   90.00
#
_symmetry.space_group_name_H-M   'P 1'
#
loop_
_entity.id
_entity.type
_entity.pdbx_description
1 polymer ?
#
loop_
_entity_poly.entity_id
_entity_poly.type
_entity_poly.pdbx_seq_one_letter_code
_entity_poly.pdbx_strand_id
1 'polypeptide(L)'
;AIREAGICVYGSFIYGLDGDTLDTPNLLYDFIEETGIDVPGINILRPIPGTALFERLASEGRLMFPKEDIYAFRYSWGQELLCKPKQISVEDFIESYCDLTARLFTLQQALKRTLNAPAIPHAILMFNLAYIQMYGLSRRDLRQQLLRLKQTHSEHLNFSSATSATDSFPSSVHLSVNS
;
A
#
# COMPACT_ATOMS: atom_id res chain seq x y z
N ALA A 1 -30.53 -11.02 7.78
CA ALA A 1 -30.33 -12.48 7.85
C ALA A 1 -29.13 -12.90 8.72
N ILE A 2 -27.86 -12.68 8.32
CA ILE A 2 -26.68 -13.22 9.07
C ILE A 2 -26.55 -12.59 10.47
N ARG A 3 -26.53 -11.26 10.56
CA ARG A 3 -26.39 -10.55 11.85
C ARG A 3 -27.62 -10.73 12.75
N GLU A 4 -28.80 -10.86 12.16
CA GLU A 4 -30.05 -11.18 12.87
C GLU A 4 -30.01 -12.58 13.51
N ALA A 5 -29.23 -13.51 12.95
CA ALA A 5 -29.03 -14.84 13.51
C ALA A 5 -28.01 -14.87 14.66
N GLY A 6 -27.53 -13.72 15.14
CA GLY A 6 -26.55 -13.65 16.23
C GLY A 6 -25.09 -13.79 15.77
N ILE A 7 -24.83 -13.78 14.46
CA ILE A 7 -23.49 -14.04 13.89
C ILE A 7 -22.80 -12.73 13.56
N CYS A 8 -21.64 -12.50 14.18
CA CYS A 8 -20.77 -11.37 13.89
C CYS A 8 -20.03 -11.58 12.56
N VAL A 9 -19.89 -10.51 11.78
CA VAL A 9 -19.31 -10.54 10.44
C VAL A 9 -17.94 -9.86 10.42
N TYR A 10 -16.94 -10.61 9.98
CA TYR A 10 -15.64 -10.09 9.58
C TYR A 10 -15.61 -9.89 8.07
N GLY A 11 -15.37 -8.66 7.62
CA GLY A 11 -15.30 -8.30 6.20
C GLY A 11 -13.87 -7.97 5.79
N SER A 12 -13.25 -8.83 4.96
CA SER A 12 -11.89 -8.60 4.45
C SER A 12 -11.94 -8.07 3.02
N PHE A 13 -11.37 -6.89 2.82
CA PHE A 13 -11.31 -6.19 1.55
C PHE A 13 -9.87 -6.02 1.09
N ILE A 14 -9.68 -5.95 -0.22
CA ILE A 14 -8.38 -5.70 -0.85
C ILE A 14 -8.51 -4.45 -1.72
N TYR A 15 -7.59 -3.51 -1.56
CA TYR A 15 -7.46 -2.31 -2.39
C TYR A 15 -6.11 -2.33 -3.12
N GLY A 16 -6.12 -1.91 -4.39
CA GLY A 16 -4.96 -1.93 -5.29
C GLY A 16 -5.02 -3.01 -6.36
N LEU A 17 -6.22 -3.55 -6.63
CA LEU A 17 -6.47 -4.42 -7.78
C LEU A 17 -6.36 -3.63 -9.09
N ASP A 18 -6.22 -4.34 -10.21
CA ASP A 18 -5.98 -3.72 -11.53
C ASP A 18 -7.12 -2.83 -12.03
N GLY A 19 -8.34 -3.03 -11.50
CA GLY A 19 -9.53 -2.25 -11.80
C GLY A 19 -9.86 -1.16 -10.78
N ASP A 20 -9.09 -1.05 -9.70
CA ASP A 20 -9.35 -0.05 -8.66
C ASP A 20 -8.96 1.35 -9.14
N THR A 21 -9.77 2.33 -8.71
CA THR A 21 -9.58 3.76 -9.01
C THR A 21 -9.56 4.55 -7.69
N LEU A 22 -9.34 5.86 -7.78
CA LEU A 22 -9.38 6.75 -6.62
C LEU A 22 -10.79 6.88 -5.99
N ASP A 23 -11.83 6.41 -6.67
CA ASP A 23 -13.19 6.36 -6.13
C ASP A 23 -13.45 5.08 -5.31
N THR A 24 -12.68 4.01 -5.53
CA THR A 24 -12.84 2.72 -4.82
C THR A 24 -12.84 2.89 -3.29
N PRO A 25 -11.97 3.71 -2.67
CA PRO A 25 -12.01 3.94 -1.23
C PRO A 25 -13.35 4.48 -0.71
N ASN A 26 -13.99 5.39 -1.46
CA ASN A 26 -15.28 5.93 -1.04
C ASN A 26 -16.37 4.87 -1.13
N LEU A 27 -16.38 4.07 -2.21
CA LEU A 27 -17.29 2.93 -2.35
C LEU A 27 -17.10 1.90 -1.23
N LEU A 28 -15.86 1.60 -0.86
CA LEU A 28 -15.56 0.70 0.27
C LEU A 28 -16.06 1.28 1.59
N TYR A 29 -15.85 2.57 1.83
CA TYR A 29 -16.32 3.24 3.03
C TYR A 29 -17.85 3.16 3.15
N ASP A 30 -18.56 3.55 2.10
CA ASP A 30 -20.02 3.57 2.07
C ASP A 30 -20.57 2.15 2.25
N PHE A 31 -20.01 1.16 1.56
CA PHE A 31 -20.39 -0.24 1.72
C PHE A 31 -20.23 -0.75 3.15
N ILE A 32 -19.10 -0.45 3.80
CA ILE A 32 -18.83 -0.90 5.18
C ILE A 32 -19.80 -0.25 6.17
N GLU A 33 -20.11 1.03 5.98
CA GLU A 33 -21.05 1.76 6.83
C GLU A 33 -22.51 1.31 6.62
N GLU A 34 -22.91 1.06 5.37
CA GLU A 34 -24.26 0.60 5.02
C GLU A 34 -24.53 -0.83 5.49
N THR A 35 -23.56 -1.73 5.30
CA THR A 35 -23.73 -3.16 5.67
C THR A 35 -23.57 -3.41 7.17
N GLY A 36 -22.96 -2.48 7.91
CA GLY A 36 -22.76 -2.60 9.35
C GLY A 36 -21.80 -3.73 9.73
N ILE A 37 -20.73 -3.91 8.95
CA ILE A 37 -19.69 -4.91 9.23
C ILE A 37 -19.08 -4.66 10.62
N ASP A 38 -19.04 -5.72 11.43
CA ASP A 38 -18.63 -5.62 12.83
C ASP A 38 -17.10 -5.44 12.95
N VAL A 39 -16.32 -6.11 12.08
CA VAL A 39 -14.86 -5.97 12.00
C VAL A 39 -14.42 -5.90 10.53
N PRO A 40 -14.20 -4.70 9.96
CA PRO A 40 -13.67 -4.56 8.61
C PRO A 40 -12.14 -4.63 8.59
N GLY A 41 -11.59 -5.37 7.64
CA GLY A 41 -10.15 -5.43 7.35
C GLY A 41 -9.88 -4.91 5.95
N ILE A 42 -9.24 -3.76 5.82
CA ILE A 42 -8.76 -3.23 4.53
C ILE A 42 -7.32 -3.70 4.33
N ASN A 43 -7.04 -4.41 3.24
CA ASN A 43 -5.71 -4.91 2.91
C ASN A 43 -5.22 -4.30 1.60
N ILE A 44 -3.91 -4.12 1.46
CA ILE A 44 -3.28 -3.75 0.19
C ILE A 44 -3.01 -5.03 -0.61
N LEU A 45 -3.16 -4.97 -1.94
CA LEU A 45 -2.84 -6.09 -2.82
C LEU A 45 -1.41 -6.60 -2.57
N ARG A 46 -1.31 -7.88 -2.21
CA ARG A 46 -0.05 -8.56 -1.89
C ARG A 46 0.20 -9.70 -2.87
N PRO A 47 1.17 -9.57 -3.79
CA PRO A 47 1.54 -10.66 -4.67
C PRO A 47 2.42 -11.67 -3.93
N ILE A 48 1.91 -12.88 -3.73
CA ILE A 48 2.60 -13.94 -3.01
C ILE A 48 3.58 -14.65 -3.98
N PRO A 49 4.89 -14.77 -3.65
CA PRO A 49 5.85 -15.48 -4.47
C PRO A 49 5.38 -16.89 -4.82
N GLY A 50 5.55 -17.29 -6.09
CA GLY A 50 5.08 -18.59 -6.59
C GLY A 50 3.62 -18.63 -7.04
N THR A 51 2.86 -17.55 -6.90
CA THR A 51 1.51 -17.44 -7.49
C THR A 51 1.55 -16.93 -8.92
N ALA A 52 0.55 -17.28 -9.73
CA ALA A 52 0.41 -16.76 -11.09
C ALA A 52 0.31 -15.22 -11.12
N LEU A 53 -0.27 -14.61 -10.09
CA LEU A 53 -0.34 -13.15 -9.95
C LEU A 53 1.06 -12.54 -9.80
N PHE A 54 1.92 -13.14 -8.97
CA PHE A 54 3.28 -12.66 -8.76
C PHE A 54 4.11 -12.71 -10.05
N GLU A 55 4.06 -13.83 -10.77
CA GLU A 55 4.76 -13.98 -12.06
C GLU A 55 4.29 -12.95 -13.09
N ARG A 56 2.98 -12.72 -13.16
CA ARG A 56 2.40 -11.70 -14.03
C ARG A 56 2.90 -10.30 -13.65
N LEU A 57 2.81 -9.90 -12.38
CA LEU A 57 3.24 -8.57 -11.94
C LEU A 57 4.76 -8.37 -12.09
N ALA A 58 5.55 -9.44 -11.95
CA ALA A 58 6.99 -9.42 -12.24
C ALA A 58 7.23 -9.12 -13.72
N SER A 59 6.54 -9.84 -14.62
CA SER A 59 6.65 -9.62 -16.07
C SER A 59 6.18 -8.23 -16.51
N GLU A 60 5.23 -7.64 -15.80
CA GLU A 60 4.73 -6.28 -16.02
C GLU A 60 5.63 -5.19 -15.41
N GLY A 61 6.71 -5.56 -14.70
CA GLY A 61 7.60 -4.59 -14.03
C GLY A 61 6.92 -3.82 -12.90
N ARG A 62 5.87 -4.38 -12.31
CA ARG A 62 5.04 -3.74 -11.28
C ARG A 62 5.44 -4.09 -9.87
N LEU A 63 6.36 -5.03 -9.66
CA LEU A 63 6.89 -5.31 -8.32
C LEU A 63 7.74 -4.13 -7.82
N MET A 64 7.64 -3.84 -6.53
CA MET A 64 8.45 -2.82 -5.86
C MET A 64 9.84 -3.32 -5.44
N PHE A 65 10.11 -4.60 -5.68
CA PHE A 65 11.35 -5.30 -5.34
C PHE A 65 11.74 -6.26 -6.47
N PRO A 66 13.03 -6.62 -6.60
CA PRO A 66 13.49 -7.60 -7.58
C PRO A 66 12.82 -8.96 -7.35
N LYS A 67 12.46 -9.67 -8.41
CA LYS A 67 11.81 -10.99 -8.34
C LYS A 67 12.65 -11.99 -7.54
N GLU A 68 13.97 -11.87 -7.66
CA GLU A 68 14.98 -12.75 -7.07
C GLU A 68 15.14 -12.50 -5.55
N ASP A 69 14.67 -11.36 -5.05
CA ASP A 69 14.73 -11.02 -3.63
C ASP A 69 13.53 -11.58 -2.87
N ILE A 70 13.63 -12.85 -2.49
CA ILE A 70 12.63 -13.55 -1.65
C ILE A 70 12.53 -12.97 -0.24
N TYR A 71 13.55 -12.25 0.23
CA TYR A 71 13.57 -11.64 1.57
C TYR A 71 12.88 -10.27 1.60
N ALA A 72 12.74 -9.61 0.44
CA ALA A 72 11.92 -8.42 0.30
C ALA A 72 10.42 -8.72 0.51
N PHE A 73 9.97 -9.95 0.25
CA PHE A 73 8.63 -10.39 0.66
C PHE A 73 8.59 -10.63 2.17
N ARG A 74 8.30 -9.58 2.93
CA ARG A 74 8.15 -9.65 4.38
C ARG A 74 6.69 -9.93 4.74
N TYR A 75 6.46 -10.99 5.52
CA TYR A 75 5.20 -11.15 6.26
C TYR A 75 5.16 -10.08 7.36
N SER A 76 4.67 -8.90 7.00
CA SER A 76 4.35 -7.84 7.94
C SER A 76 2.86 -7.93 8.28
N TRP A 77 2.54 -7.79 9.57
CA TRP A 77 1.18 -7.49 10.01
C TRP A 77 0.72 -6.10 9.55
N GLY A 78 1.68 -5.24 9.19
CA GLY A 78 1.42 -3.94 8.58
C GLY A 78 1.14 -4.03 7.09
N GLN A 79 0.45 -3.01 6.60
CA GLN A 79 0.06 -2.89 5.19
C GLN A 79 1.19 -2.17 4.46
N GLU A 80 1.82 -2.87 3.53
CA GLU A 80 2.99 -2.41 2.78
C GLU A 80 2.69 -2.51 1.28
N LEU A 81 3.10 -1.50 0.51
CA LEU A 81 2.92 -1.51 -0.92
C LEU A 81 4.02 -2.34 -1.58
N LEU A 82 3.66 -3.54 -2.03
CA LEU A 82 4.59 -4.49 -2.67
C LEU A 82 4.52 -4.48 -4.20
N CYS A 83 3.46 -3.92 -4.76
CA CYS A 83 3.31 -3.74 -6.20
C CYS A 83 2.70 -2.38 -6.52
N LYS A 84 3.06 -1.84 -7.69
CA LYS A 84 2.50 -0.61 -8.23
C LYS A 84 1.07 -0.87 -8.73
N PRO A 85 0.08 -0.08 -8.27
CA PRO A 85 -1.25 -0.09 -8.87
C PRO A 85 -1.16 0.24 -10.36
N LYS A 86 -2.11 -0.27 -11.16
CA LYS A 86 -2.07 -0.10 -12.61
C LYS A 86 -2.59 1.27 -13.06
N GLN A 87 -3.63 1.77 -12.39
CA GLN A 87 -4.37 2.97 -12.79
C GLN A 87 -4.13 4.18 -11.87
N ILE A 88 -3.51 3.95 -10.71
CA ILE A 88 -3.34 4.95 -9.66
C ILE A 88 -1.85 5.15 -9.44
N SER A 89 -1.42 6.40 -9.27
CA SER A 89 -0.04 6.68 -8.86
C SER A 89 0.24 6.10 -7.46
N VAL A 90 1.51 5.84 -7.15
CA VAL A 90 1.87 5.28 -5.84
C VAL A 90 1.57 6.29 -4.72
N GLU A 91 1.80 7.57 -5.00
CA GLU A 91 1.48 8.71 -4.15
C GLU A 91 -0.01 8.74 -3.82
N ASP A 92 -0.87 8.82 -4.83
CA ASP A 92 -2.32 8.96 -4.65
C ASP A 92 -2.93 7.70 -4.04
N PHE A 93 -2.36 6.53 -4.35
CA PHE A 93 -2.77 5.28 -3.72
C PHE A 93 -2.52 5.28 -2.21
N ILE A 94 -1.31 5.68 -1.79
CA ILE A 94 -0.96 5.74 -0.37
C ILE A 94 -1.81 6.77 0.36
N GLU A 95 -2.02 7.95 -0.24
CA GLU A 95 -2.85 9.00 0.36
C GLU A 95 -4.32 8.57 0.49
N SER A 96 -4.92 8.05 -0.59
CA SER A 96 -6.30 7.58 -0.57
C SER A 96 -6.52 6.41 0.40
N TYR A 97 -5.57 5.49 0.51
CA TYR A 97 -5.59 4.41 1.50
C TYR A 97 -5.47 4.93 2.94
N CYS A 98 -4.57 5.90 3.17
CA CYS A 98 -4.40 6.52 4.48
C CYS A 98 -5.68 7.26 4.91
N ASP A 99 -6.33 7.96 3.99
CA ASP A 99 -7.59 8.65 4.23
C ASP A 99 -8.72 7.67 4.59
N LEU A 100 -8.91 6.63 3.77
CA LEU A 100 -9.91 5.58 4.01
C LEU A 100 -9.76 4.96 5.40
N THR A 101 -8.55 4.51 5.74
CA THR A 101 -8.30 3.86 7.02
C THR A 101 -8.37 4.85 8.19
N ALA A 102 -8.11 6.14 7.97
CA ALA A 102 -8.29 7.16 9.01
C ALA A 102 -9.79 7.40 9.30
N ARG A 103 -10.64 7.36 8.28
CA ARG A 103 -12.11 7.48 8.42
C ARG A 103 -12.74 6.22 9.05
N LEU A 104 -12.31 5.03 8.63
CA LEU A 104 -12.89 3.75 9.09
C LEU A 104 -12.46 3.33 10.49
N PHE A 105 -11.22 3.63 10.88
CA PHE A 105 -10.62 3.17 12.13
C PHE A 105 -10.47 4.33 13.12
N THR A 106 -11.61 4.78 13.62
CA THR A 106 -11.72 5.75 14.73
C THR A 106 -12.35 5.09 15.95
N LEU A 107 -12.09 5.65 17.13
CA LEU A 107 -12.71 5.18 18.38
C LEU A 107 -14.24 5.26 18.32
N GLN A 108 -14.78 6.28 17.66
CA GLN A 108 -16.22 6.44 17.46
C GLN A 108 -16.80 5.29 16.64
N GLN A 109 -16.17 4.95 15.51
CA GLN A 109 -16.64 3.84 14.67
C GLN A 109 -16.45 2.48 15.37
N ALA A 110 -15.38 2.30 16.13
CA ALA A 110 -15.17 1.09 16.95
C ALA A 110 -16.29 0.90 17.99
N LEU A 111 -16.66 1.97 18.70
CA LEU A 111 -17.75 1.94 19.67
C LEU A 111 -19.10 1.72 18.98
N LYS A 112 -19.38 2.42 17.87
CA LYS A 112 -20.59 2.21 17.06
C LYS A 112 -20.75 0.75 16.66
N ARG A 113 -19.69 0.12 16.13
CA ARG A 113 -19.68 -1.31 15.75
C ARG A 113 -19.88 -2.23 16.95
N THR A 114 -19.26 -1.91 18.08
CA THR A 114 -19.41 -2.67 19.33
C THR A 114 -20.85 -2.63 19.87
N LEU A 115 -21.50 -1.47 19.84
CA LEU A 115 -22.88 -1.31 20.30
C LEU A 115 -23.89 -1.98 19.37
N ASN A 116 -23.59 -2.00 18.07
CA ASN A 116 -24.44 -2.63 17.07
C ASN A 116 -24.18 -4.14 16.90
N ALA A 117 -23.19 -4.69 17.61
CA ALA A 117 -22.79 -6.07 17.47
C ALA A 117 -23.86 -7.05 18.00
N PRO A 118 -24.18 -8.12 17.26
CA PRO A 118 -25.22 -9.06 17.69
C PRO A 118 -24.75 -10.00 18.82
N ALA A 119 -23.44 -10.22 18.95
CA ALA A 119 -22.82 -11.05 19.99
C ALA A 119 -21.40 -10.56 20.30
N ILE A 120 -20.77 -11.06 21.38
CA ILE A 120 -19.34 -10.87 21.70
C ILE A 120 -18.80 -9.41 21.59
N PRO A 121 -19.47 -8.39 22.16
CA PRO A 121 -19.09 -6.99 22.00
C PRO A 121 -17.67 -6.68 22.51
N HIS A 122 -17.25 -7.30 23.62
CA HIS A 122 -15.90 -7.12 24.16
C HIS A 122 -14.80 -7.57 23.20
N ALA A 123 -15.03 -8.68 22.48
CA ALA A 123 -14.08 -9.17 21.48
C ALA A 123 -14.05 -8.22 20.27
N ILE A 124 -15.22 -7.77 19.81
CA ILE A 124 -15.32 -6.81 18.68
C ILE A 124 -14.64 -5.49 19.01
N LEU A 125 -14.82 -4.99 20.23
CA LEU A 125 -14.12 -3.80 20.71
C LEU A 125 -12.61 -4.02 20.70
N MET A 126 -12.14 -5.13 21.26
CA MET A 126 -10.71 -5.47 21.28
C MET A 126 -10.13 -5.54 19.86
N PHE A 127 -10.81 -6.20 18.92
CA PHE A 127 -10.37 -6.27 17.52
C PHE A 127 -10.35 -4.90 16.85
N ASN A 128 -11.40 -4.08 17.02
CA ASN A 128 -11.44 -2.75 16.42
C ASN A 128 -10.36 -1.84 17.01
N LEU A 129 -10.07 -1.90 18.32
CA LEU A 129 -8.97 -1.15 18.93
C LEU A 129 -7.60 -1.61 18.41
N ALA A 130 -7.39 -2.92 18.30
CA ALA A 130 -6.18 -3.48 17.71
C ALA A 130 -6.00 -3.00 16.25
N TYR A 131 -7.10 -2.92 15.49
CA TYR A 131 -7.08 -2.42 14.11
C TYR A 131 -6.78 -0.93 14.05
N ILE A 132 -7.34 -0.10 14.94
CA ILE A 132 -6.97 1.32 15.04
C ILE A 132 -5.45 1.48 15.21
N GLN A 133 -4.84 0.68 16.09
CA GLN A 133 -3.39 0.69 16.29
C GLN A 133 -2.64 0.19 15.04
N MET A 134 -3.03 -0.96 14.49
CA MET A 134 -2.38 -1.59 13.34
C MET A 134 -2.43 -0.71 12.09
N TYR A 135 -3.59 -0.13 11.77
CA TYR A 135 -3.73 0.82 10.67
C TYR A 135 -3.03 2.14 10.95
N GLY A 136 -2.97 2.58 12.21
CA GLY A 136 -2.15 3.71 12.63
C GLY A 136 -0.67 3.52 12.31
N LEU A 137 -0.12 2.34 12.61
CA LEU A 137 1.26 1.97 12.24
C LEU A 137 1.43 1.84 10.73
N SER A 138 0.51 1.14 10.06
CA SER A 138 0.55 0.96 8.61
C SER A 138 0.56 2.28 7.84
N ARG A 139 -0.25 3.28 8.26
CA ARG A 139 -0.23 4.62 7.66
C ARG A 139 1.11 5.33 7.82
N ARG A 140 1.82 5.10 8.95
CA ARG A 140 3.15 5.67 9.18
C ARG A 140 4.17 4.99 8.28
N ASP A 141 4.11 3.67 8.20
CA ASP A 141 5.03 2.86 7.38
C ASP A 141 4.88 3.18 5.89
N LEU A 142 3.65 3.29 5.38
CA LEU A 142 3.39 3.68 3.99
C LEU A 142 3.89 5.08 3.66
N ARG A 143 3.73 6.04 4.58
CA ARG A 143 4.29 7.39 4.39
C ARG A 143 5.82 7.38 4.38
N GLN A 144 6.44 6.58 5.24
CA GLN A 144 7.90 6.40 5.21
C GLN A 144 8.36 5.73 3.91
N GLN A 145 7.63 4.73 3.43
CA GLN A 145 7.90 4.07 2.16
C GLN A 145 7.85 5.09 1.01
N LEU A 146 6.83 5.95 0.99
CA LEU A 146 6.71 7.01 -0.01
C LEU A 146 7.89 8.00 0.03
N LEU A 147 8.34 8.40 1.22
CA LEU A 147 9.51 9.28 1.38
C LEU A 147 10.79 8.63 0.83
N ARG A 148 11.01 7.34 1.11
CA ARG A 148 12.18 6.60 0.60
C ARG A 148 12.16 6.55 -0.93
N LEU A 149 10.99 6.27 -1.54
CA LEU A 149 10.83 6.24 -2.98
C LEU A 149 11.18 7.60 -3.64
N LYS A 150 10.74 8.71 -3.04
CA LYS A 150 11.06 10.07 -3.51
C LYS A 150 12.55 10.40 -3.40
N GLN A 151 13.21 9.92 -2.34
CA GLN A 151 14.64 10.14 -2.13
C GLN A 151 15.48 9.37 -3.15
N THR A 152 15.18 8.09 -3.36
CA THR A 152 15.84 7.27 -4.39
C THR A 152 15.67 7.87 -5.80
N HIS A 153 14.48 8.38 -6.12
CA HIS A 153 14.24 9.04 -7.41
C HIS A 153 15.08 10.31 -7.59
N SER A 154 15.18 11.14 -6.53
CA SER A 154 16.01 12.36 -6.55
C SER A 154 17.50 12.07 -6.70
N GLU A 155 18.01 11.00 -6.07
CA GLU A 155 19.41 10.57 -6.18
C GLU A 155 19.76 10.11 -7.60
N HIS A 156 18.87 9.35 -8.26
CA HIS A 156 19.06 8.94 -9.65
C HIS A 156 19.06 10.12 -10.63
N LEU A 157 18.21 11.12 -10.42
CA LEU A 157 18.19 12.34 -11.25
C LEU A 157 19.49 13.14 -11.12
N ASN A 158 19.99 13.31 -9.91
CA ASN A 158 21.26 14.02 -9.65
C ASN A 158 22.47 13.29 -10.27
N PHE A 159 22.50 11.96 -10.21
CA PHE A 159 23.58 11.16 -10.82
C PHE A 159 23.54 11.21 -12.36
N SER A 160 22.34 11.20 -12.96
CA SER A 160 22.18 11.33 -14.41
C SER A 160 22.54 12.73 -14.93
N SER A 161 22.27 13.79 -14.16
CA SER A 161 22.73 15.15 -14.50
C SER A 161 24.25 15.31 -14.37
N ALA A 162 24.86 14.66 -13.38
CA ALA A 162 26.31 14.75 -13.16
C ALA A 162 27.12 14.03 -14.25
N THR A 163 26.61 12.91 -14.76
CA THR A 163 27.21 12.18 -15.90
C THR A 163 27.01 12.90 -17.24
N SER A 164 25.92 13.64 -17.42
CA SER A 164 25.72 14.49 -18.60
C SER A 164 26.61 15.75 -18.64
N ALA A 165 27.14 16.19 -17.49
CA ALA A 165 28.00 17.37 -17.38
C ALA A 165 29.49 17.07 -17.57
N THR A 166 29.90 15.79 -17.61
CA THR A 166 31.30 15.39 -17.75
C THR A 166 31.76 15.14 -19.20
N ASP A 167 30.85 15.21 -20.17
CA ASP A 167 31.15 14.97 -21.60
C ASP A 167 31.54 16.22 -22.41
N SER A 168 31.79 17.36 -21.75
CA SER A 168 32.30 18.58 -22.40
C SER A 168 33.76 18.87 -22.06
N PHE A 169 34.67 17.93 -22.38
CA PHE A 169 36.11 18.21 -22.47
C PHE A 169 36.48 18.50 -23.94
N PRO A 170 37.18 19.61 -24.26
CA PRO A 170 37.50 19.95 -25.64
C PRO A 170 38.58 19.01 -26.19
N SER A 171 38.29 18.40 -27.34
CA SER A 171 39.26 17.63 -28.12
C SER A 171 40.26 18.56 -28.79
N SER A 172 41.47 18.69 -28.25
CA SER A 172 42.63 19.15 -29.03
C SER A 172 43.94 18.99 -28.27
N VAL A 173 44.72 17.94 -28.56
CA VAL A 173 46.18 18.06 -28.77
C VAL A 173 46.61 16.94 -29.73
N HIS A 174 46.89 17.31 -30.98
CA HIS A 174 47.77 16.55 -31.88
C HIS A 174 49.19 16.68 -31.33
N LEU A 175 49.88 15.56 -31.07
CA LEU A 175 51.34 15.55 -30.89
C LEU A 175 51.93 14.47 -31.81
N SER A 176 52.72 14.95 -32.76
CA SER A 176 53.42 14.18 -33.79
C SER A 176 54.53 13.32 -33.20
N VAL A 177 54.63 12.11 -33.73
CA VAL A 177 55.77 11.19 -33.59
C VAL A 177 57.01 11.79 -34.28
N ASN A 178 58.16 11.75 -33.62
CA ASN A 178 59.47 11.72 -34.26
C ASN A 178 60.55 11.23 -33.29
N SER A 179 61.01 9.99 -33.47
CA SER A 179 62.43 9.61 -33.58
C SER A 179 62.57 8.18 -34.10
#